data_AF-A0A2X1RLL9-F1
#
_entry.id   AF-A0A2X1RLL9-F1
#
_cell.length_a   1.000
_cell.length_b   1.000
_cell.length_c   1.000
_cell.angle_alpha   90.00
_cell.angle_beta   90.00
_cell.angle_gamma   90.00
#
_symmetry.space_group_name_H-M   'P 1'
#
loop_
_entity.id
_entity.type
_entity.pdbx_description
1 polymer ?
#
loop_
_entity_poly.entity_id
_entity_poly.type
_entity_poly.pdbx_seq_one_letter_code
_entity_poly.pdbx_strand_id
1 'polypeptide(L)'
;MLKGIHPALSPELLKTLAEMGHGDEIVLADTHFPAHSLHKNVIRADGISIDILLEAITPLFEFDAYVDAPLLMMKAVEGDSLDPNVETRYLNAIESAVGFTPKFNLSRTLRFLYTC
;
A
#
# COMPACT_ATOMS: atom_id res chain seq x y z
N MET A 1 8.62 -3.40 -18.70
CA MET A 1 9.70 -2.57 -18.12
C MET A 1 9.83 -1.28 -18.92
N LEU A 2 10.12 -0.16 -18.25
CA LEU A 2 10.33 1.16 -18.84
C LEU A 2 11.50 1.85 -18.15
N LYS A 3 12.17 2.80 -18.81
CA LYS A 3 13.22 3.61 -18.16
C LYS A 3 12.57 4.53 -17.12
N GLY A 4 13.16 4.61 -15.92
CA GLY A 4 12.66 5.45 -14.83
C GLY A 4 11.46 4.88 -14.06
N ILE A 5 10.96 3.69 -14.41
CA ILE A 5 9.85 3.02 -13.72
C ILE A 5 10.37 1.71 -13.13
N HIS A 6 10.07 1.49 -11.85
CA HIS A 6 10.53 0.29 -11.15
C HIS A 6 9.94 -0.99 -11.80
N PRO A 7 10.76 -2.02 -12.07
CA PRO A 7 10.33 -3.20 -12.85
C PRO A 7 9.33 -4.11 -12.12
N ALA A 8 9.16 -3.94 -10.81
CA ALA A 8 8.11 -4.66 -10.05
C ALA A 8 6.68 -4.19 -10.41
N LEU A 9 6.53 -3.02 -11.02
CA LEU A 9 5.21 -2.55 -11.47
C LEU A 9 4.80 -3.29 -12.75
N SER A 10 3.79 -4.15 -12.62
CA SER A 10 3.16 -4.77 -13.78
C SER A 10 2.49 -3.71 -14.66
N PRO A 11 2.32 -3.97 -15.97
CA PRO A 11 1.61 -3.04 -16.84
C PRO A 11 0.19 -2.70 -16.36
N GLU A 12 -0.51 -3.68 -15.77
CA GLU A 12 -1.85 -3.52 -15.23
C GLU A 12 -1.88 -2.65 -13.96
N LEU A 13 -0.89 -2.84 -13.07
CA LEU A 13 -0.74 -1.98 -11.89
C LEU A 13 -0.44 -0.54 -12.30
N LEU A 14 0.47 -0.33 -13.26
CA LEU A 14 0.81 1.01 -13.75
C LEU A 14 -0.40 1.70 -14.40
N LYS A 15 -1.20 0.97 -15.19
CA LYS A 15 -2.47 1.48 -15.74
C LYS A 15 -3.42 1.90 -14.62
N THR A 16 -3.61 1.04 -13.62
CA THR A 16 -4.52 1.30 -12.50
C THR A 16 -4.10 2.55 -11.73
N LEU A 17 -2.82 2.68 -11.38
CA LEU A 17 -2.28 3.88 -10.71
C LEU A 17 -2.50 5.15 -11.54
N ALA A 18 -2.36 5.08 -12.87
CA ALA A 18 -2.59 6.23 -13.76
C ALA A 18 -4.07 6.59 -13.95
N GLU A 19 -4.99 5.66 -13.68
CA GLU A 19 -6.44 5.89 -13.74
C GLU A 19 -7.00 6.38 -12.40
N MET A 20 -6.28 6.20 -11.28
CA MET A 20 -6.69 6.68 -9.96
C MET A 20 -6.76 8.21 -9.92
N GLY A 21 -7.86 8.73 -9.38
CA GLY A 21 -8.09 10.14 -9.11
C GLY A 21 -7.82 10.50 -7.65
N HIS A 22 -8.13 11.75 -7.30
CA HIS A 22 -8.01 12.25 -5.94
C HIS A 22 -8.98 11.51 -4.99
N GLY A 23 -8.44 10.96 -3.90
CA GLY A 23 -9.21 10.19 -2.91
C GLY A 23 -9.45 8.72 -3.29
N ASP A 24 -9.01 8.26 -4.46
CA ASP A 24 -9.01 6.83 -4.75
C ASP A 24 -7.96 6.11 -3.89
N GLU A 25 -8.32 4.92 -3.40
CA GLU A 25 -7.48 4.14 -2.50
C GLU A 25 -7.00 2.84 -3.16
N ILE A 26 -5.82 2.37 -2.75
CA ILE A 26 -5.27 1.07 -3.16
C ILE A 26 -4.80 0.29 -1.93
N VAL A 27 -5.16 -1.00 -1.88
CA VAL A 27 -4.74 -1.90 -0.80
C VAL A 27 -3.58 -2.76 -1.29
N LEU A 28 -2.43 -2.66 -0.61
CA LEU A 28 -1.32 -3.61 -0.77
C LEU A 28 -1.51 -4.76 0.23
N ALA A 29 -2.07 -5.85 -0.27
CA ALA A 29 -2.53 -6.98 0.51
C ALA A 29 -1.43 -8.05 0.70
N ASP A 30 -1.36 -8.64 1.90
CA ASP A 30 -0.56 -9.85 2.13
C ASP A 30 -1.24 -11.11 1.57
N THR A 31 -0.54 -12.25 1.63
CA THR A 31 -1.02 -13.53 1.07
C THR A 31 -2.25 -14.12 1.77
N HIS A 32 -2.58 -13.67 2.97
CA HIS A 32 -3.72 -14.15 3.76
C HIS A 32 -4.95 -13.24 3.64
N PHE A 33 -4.79 -12.05 3.04
CA PHE A 33 -5.90 -11.14 2.81
C PHE A 33 -6.86 -11.71 1.74
N PRO A 34 -8.18 -11.72 1.98
CA PRO A 34 -9.15 -12.32 1.07
C PRO A 34 -9.51 -11.40 -0.12
N ALA A 35 -8.51 -10.94 -0.87
CA ALA A 35 -8.66 -9.92 -1.92
C ALA A 35 -9.77 -10.25 -2.94
N HIS A 36 -9.77 -11.47 -3.48
CA HIS A 36 -10.74 -11.89 -4.50
C HIS A 36 -12.18 -12.03 -3.98
N SER A 37 -12.37 -12.18 -2.67
CA SER A 37 -13.71 -12.21 -2.07
C SER A 37 -14.24 -10.81 -1.75
N LEU A 38 -13.34 -9.84 -1.53
CA LEU A 38 -13.70 -8.48 -1.11
C LEU A 38 -13.70 -7.47 -2.26
N HIS A 39 -12.93 -7.70 -3.32
CA HIS A 39 -12.72 -6.72 -4.37
C HIS A 39 -12.94 -7.31 -5.76
N LYS A 40 -13.51 -6.48 -6.65
CA LYS A 40 -13.73 -6.84 -8.06
C LYS A 40 -12.47 -6.68 -8.90
N ASN A 41 -11.65 -5.68 -8.59
CA ASN A 41 -10.37 -5.44 -9.25
C ASN A 41 -9.25 -5.95 -8.33
N VAL A 42 -8.58 -7.04 -8.74
CA VAL A 42 -7.47 -7.63 -7.99
C VAL A 42 -6.32 -7.89 -8.95
N ILE A 43 -5.20 -7.21 -8.70
CA ILE A 43 -3.97 -7.38 -9.47
C ILE A 43 -3.03 -8.25 -8.64
N ARG A 44 -2.63 -9.40 -9.18
CA ARG A 44 -1.71 -10.28 -8.46
C ARG A 44 -0.27 -9.81 -8.58
N ALA A 45 0.45 -9.81 -7.47
CA ALA A 45 1.87 -9.47 -7.37
C ALA A 45 2.63 -10.56 -6.58
N ASP A 46 2.38 -11.83 -6.91
CA ASP A 46 2.95 -12.96 -6.17
C ASP A 46 4.48 -12.93 -6.18
N GLY A 47 5.07 -13.25 -5.02
CA GLY A 47 6.53 -13.28 -4.86
C GLY A 47 7.20 -11.91 -4.73
N ILE A 48 6.42 -10.81 -4.75
CA ILE A 48 6.92 -9.46 -4.51
C ILE A 48 6.51 -9.03 -3.11
N SER A 49 7.47 -8.55 -2.31
CA SER A 49 7.18 -8.02 -0.98
C SER A 49 6.51 -6.65 -1.06
N ILE A 50 5.67 -6.33 -0.06
CA ILE A 50 4.95 -5.05 0.00
C ILE A 50 5.92 -3.86 0.10
N ASP A 51 7.05 -4.01 0.81
CA ASP A 51 8.10 -2.98 0.86
C ASP A 51 8.66 -2.65 -0.53
N ILE A 52 8.91 -3.65 -1.39
CA ILE A 52 9.33 -3.41 -2.78
C ILE A 52 8.23 -2.72 -3.58
N LEU A 53 6.97 -3.10 -3.38
CA LEU A 53 5.84 -2.43 -4.05
C LEU A 53 5.70 -0.98 -3.58
N LEU A 54 5.85 -0.70 -2.28
CA LEU A 54 5.84 0.66 -1.75
C LEU A 54 6.97 1.50 -2.35
N GLU A 55 8.21 1.00 -2.36
CA GLU A 55 9.34 1.69 -2.99
C GLU A 55 9.09 1.97 -4.48
N ALA A 56 8.44 1.03 -5.18
CA ALA A 56 8.10 1.16 -6.59
C ALA A 56 6.97 2.14 -6.89
N ILE A 57 5.92 2.15 -6.06
CA ILE A 57 4.68 2.93 -6.26
C ILE A 57 4.88 4.37 -5.81
N THR A 58 5.50 4.59 -4.65
CA THR A 58 5.58 5.90 -3.99
C THR A 58 6.13 7.04 -4.88
N PRO A 59 7.18 6.83 -5.73
CA PRO A 59 7.66 7.89 -6.63
C PRO A 59 6.64 8.36 -7.68
N LEU A 60 5.57 7.59 -7.91
CA LEU A 60 4.53 7.84 -8.90
C LEU A 60 3.17 8.18 -8.24
N PHE A 61 3.10 8.14 -6.91
CA PHE A 61 1.86 8.21 -6.15
C PHE A 61 1.89 9.38 -5.17
N GLU A 62 0.93 10.30 -5.30
CA GLU A 62 0.79 11.42 -4.38
C GLU A 62 -0.12 11.02 -3.22
N PHE A 63 0.37 11.16 -1.99
CA PHE A 63 -0.44 10.89 -0.81
C PHE A 63 -1.44 12.01 -0.59
N ASP A 64 -2.66 11.66 -0.18
CA ASP A 64 -3.71 12.65 0.03
C ASP A 64 -3.38 13.57 1.22
N ALA A 65 -3.22 14.87 0.93
CA ALA A 65 -2.91 15.90 1.91
C ALA A 65 -4.16 16.49 2.60
N TYR A 66 -5.37 16.09 2.20
CA TYR A 66 -6.65 16.61 2.73
C TYR A 66 -7.30 15.69 3.75
N VAL A 67 -6.67 14.55 4.06
CA VAL A 67 -7.11 13.61 5.10
C VAL A 67 -6.10 13.58 6.23
N ASP A 68 -6.56 13.23 7.42
CA ASP A 68 -5.66 13.05 8.56
C ASP A 68 -4.68 11.91 8.24
N ALA A 69 -5.18 10.75 7.83
CA ALA A 69 -4.40 9.52 7.69
C ALA A 69 -4.40 8.94 6.25
N PRO A 70 -3.46 9.33 5.37
CA PRO A 70 -3.38 8.78 4.01
C PRO A 70 -2.76 7.38 3.96
N LEU A 71 -2.27 6.87 5.10
CA LEU A 71 -1.72 5.52 5.25
C LEU A 71 -2.49 4.77 6.34
N LEU A 72 -3.03 3.60 5.97
CA LEU A 72 -3.82 2.74 6.85
C LEU A 72 -3.22 1.34 6.93
N MET A 73 -3.07 0.80 8.14
CA MET A 73 -2.68 -0.59 8.37
C MET A 73 -3.70 -1.31 9.25
N MET A 74 -3.81 -2.63 9.10
CA MET A 74 -4.81 -3.38 9.86
C MET A 74 -4.43 -3.40 11.35
N LYS A 75 -5.40 -3.13 12.23
CA LYS A 75 -5.25 -3.35 13.66
C LYS A 75 -5.22 -4.86 13.94
N ALA A 76 -4.34 -5.31 14.84
CA ALA A 76 -4.43 -6.66 15.36
C ALA A 76 -5.78 -6.91 16.02
N VAL A 77 -6.28 -8.14 15.84
CA VAL A 77 -7.43 -8.62 16.61
C VAL A 77 -6.99 -8.97 18.03
N GLU A 78 -7.93 -9.03 18.96
CA GLU A 78 -7.62 -9.37 20.35
C GLU A 78 -6.94 -10.74 20.44
N GLY A 79 -5.81 -10.79 21.16
CA GLY A 79 -4.97 -11.98 21.30
C GLY A 79 -3.77 -12.04 20.36
N ASP A 80 -3.76 -11.24 19.29
CA ASP A 80 -2.64 -11.19 18.34
C ASP A 80 -1.64 -10.08 18.69
N SER A 81 -0.36 -10.31 18.38
CA SER A 81 0.70 -9.31 18.46
C SER A 81 1.26 -9.05 17.07
N LEU A 82 1.43 -7.78 16.73
CA LEU A 82 1.96 -7.35 15.45
C LEU A 82 3.48 -7.40 15.47
N ASP A 83 4.09 -7.77 14.35
CA ASP A 83 5.53 -7.61 14.16
C ASP A 83 5.86 -6.14 13.85
N PRO A 84 6.53 -5.40 14.77
CA PRO A 84 6.86 -3.99 14.55
C PRO A 84 7.85 -3.78 13.39
N ASN A 85 8.58 -4.82 12.99
CA ASN A 85 9.53 -4.73 11.88
C ASN A 85 8.82 -4.58 10.55
N VAL A 86 7.59 -5.07 10.40
CA VAL A 86 6.79 -4.92 9.17
C VAL A 86 6.50 -3.45 8.91
N GLU A 87 5.94 -2.75 9.90
CA GLU A 87 5.62 -1.33 9.81
C GLU A 87 6.89 -0.50 9.55
N THR A 88 7.97 -0.81 10.28
CA THR A 88 9.27 -0.14 10.08
C THR A 88 9.80 -0.32 8.66
N ARG A 89 9.72 -1.52 8.07
CA ARG A 89 10.14 -1.77 6.68
C ARG A 89 9.31 -0.95 5.68
N TYR A 90 8.00 -0.87 5.89
CA TYR A 90 7.12 -0.12 4.98
C TYR A 90 7.40 1.38 5.02
N LEU A 91 7.56 1.95 6.22
CA LEU A 91 7.91 3.36 6.38
C LEU A 91 9.28 3.67 5.77
N ASN A 92 10.28 2.78 5.95
CA ASN A 92 11.59 2.97 5.35
C ASN A 92 11.55 2.91 3.81
N ALA A 93 10.72 2.04 3.22
CA ALA A 93 10.56 1.96 1.77
C ALA A 93 9.99 3.27 1.20
N ILE A 94 8.98 3.84 1.86
CA ILE A 94 8.40 5.15 1.49
C ILE A 94 9.45 6.26 1.64
N GLU A 95 10.12 6.35 2.80
CA GLU A 95 11.15 7.38 3.07
C GLU A 95 12.29 7.29 2.04
N SER A 96 12.74 6.09 1.71
CA SER A 96 13.81 5.86 0.71
C SER A 96 13.39 6.34 -0.69
N ALA A 97 12.12 6.17 -1.03
CA ALA A 97 11.60 6.49 -2.36
C ALA A 97 11.41 7.99 -2.59
N VAL A 98 10.91 8.73 -1.59
CA VAL A 98 10.54 10.15 -1.76
C VAL A 98 11.17 11.11 -0.76
N GLY A 99 12.04 10.62 0.13
CA GLY A 99 12.78 11.45 1.11
C GLY A 99 11.95 11.93 2.30
N PHE A 100 10.69 11.49 2.39
CA PHE A 100 9.83 11.74 3.55
C PHE A 100 8.84 10.59 3.71
N THR A 101 8.27 10.50 4.90
CA THR A 101 7.14 9.66 5.23
C THR A 101 6.02 10.57 5.71
N PRO A 102 4.75 10.28 5.38
CA PRO A 102 3.60 10.93 6.01
C PRO A 102 3.58 10.57 7.51
N LYS A 103 4.46 11.21 8.29
CA LYS A 103 4.87 10.81 9.64
C LYS A 103 3.79 11.00 10.70
N PHE A 104 2.67 11.65 10.36
CA PHE A 104 1.71 12.05 11.38
C PHE A 104 0.55 11.08 11.62
N ASN A 105 0.21 10.18 10.71
CA ASN A 105 -1.06 9.45 10.85
C ASN A 105 -1.07 8.09 10.13
N LEU A 106 -0.13 7.18 10.45
CA LEU A 106 -0.39 5.77 10.17
C LEU A 106 -1.51 5.32 11.11
N SER A 107 -2.72 5.28 10.59
CA SER A 107 -3.89 4.90 11.37
C SER A 107 -4.11 3.39 11.27
N ARG A 108 -4.63 2.81 12.35
CA ARG A 108 -5.01 1.40 12.37
C ARG A 108 -6.51 1.25 12.37
N THR A 109 -7.04 0.57 11.36
CA THR A 109 -8.48 0.31 11.24
C THR A 109 -8.83 -1.15 11.49
N LEU A 110 -10.11 -1.41 11.72
CA LEU A 110 -10.62 -2.75 11.98
C LEU A 110 -10.54 -3.60 10.71
N ARG A 111 -10.30 -4.91 10.89
CA ARG A 111 -10.18 -5.92 9.82
C ARG A 111 -11.31 -5.89 8.78
N PHE A 112 -12.52 -5.48 9.16
CA PHE A 112 -13.69 -5.48 8.28
C PHE A 112 -13.91 -4.17 7.51
N LEU A 113 -13.09 -3.15 7.72
CA LEU A 113 -13.24 -1.86 7.04
C LEU A 113 -12.46 -1.75 5.72
N TYR A 114 -11.73 -2.81 5.35
CA TYR A 114 -11.03 -2.91 4.07
C TYR A 114 -11.93 -3.40 2.94
N THR A 115 -13.22 -3.09 3.00
CA THR A 115 -14.20 -3.48 1.98
C THR A 115 -14.70 -2.21 1.31
N CYS A 116 -14.21 -1.91 0.11
CA CYS A 116 -14.81 -0.89 -0.75
C CYS A 116 -16.20 -1.33 -1.22
#